data_AF-A0A4R0ILV9-F1
#
_entry.id   AF-A0A4R0ILV9-F1
#
_cell.length_a   1.000
_cell.length_b   1.000
_cell.length_c   1.000
_cell.angle_alpha   90.00
_cell.angle_beta   90.00
_cell.angle_gamma   90.00
#
_symmetry.space_group_name_H-M   'P 1'
#
loop_
_entity.id
_entity.type
_entity.pdbx_description
1 polymer ?
#
loop_
_entity_poly.entity_id
_entity_poly.type
_entity_poly.pdbx_seq_one_letter_code
_entity_poly.pdbx_strand_id
1 'polypeptide(L)'
;MRESAVAVRERYAEVETARYGRPWSTEEIMLGFVGDVGDLAKLVQGKAGVRDREDLERALAHELADCLWSVLVLADAYGVDLEAAFDSTMTAIGRSLDEAGD
;
A
#
# COMPACT_ATOMS: atom_id res chain seq x y z
N MET A 1 1.23 11.79 6.28
CA MET A 1 1.33 10.73 5.24
C MET A 1 0.09 10.68 4.36
N ARG A 2 -1.12 10.53 4.94
CA ARG A 2 -2.40 10.55 4.21
C ARG A 2 -2.55 11.75 3.27
N GLU A 3 -2.38 12.97 3.77
CA GLU A 3 -2.51 14.20 2.95
C GLU A 3 -1.60 14.19 1.72
N SER A 4 -0.33 13.78 1.90
CA SER A 4 0.62 13.65 0.78
C SER A 4 0.19 12.59 -0.22
N ALA A 5 -0.36 11.45 0.25
CA ALA A 5 -0.85 10.39 -0.62
C ALA A 5 -2.05 10.84 -1.45
N VAL A 6 -3.01 11.53 -0.83
CA VAL A 6 -4.19 12.10 -1.49
C VAL A 6 -3.79 13.16 -2.52
N ALA A 7 -2.90 14.08 -2.18
CA ALA A 7 -2.42 15.10 -3.12
C ALA A 7 -1.72 14.48 -4.35
N VAL A 8 -1.01 13.37 -4.17
CA VAL A 8 -0.43 12.60 -5.29
C VAL A 8 -1.54 11.91 -6.10
N ARG A 9 -2.55 11.32 -5.46
CA ARG A 9 -3.68 10.70 -6.15
C ARG A 9 -4.46 11.68 -7.01
N GLU A 10 -4.69 12.90 -6.52
CA GLU A 10 -5.35 13.98 -7.26
C GLU A 10 -4.57 14.32 -8.55
N ARG A 11 -3.23 14.43 -8.46
CA ARG A 11 -2.38 14.66 -9.64
C ARG A 11 -2.43 13.50 -10.63
N TYR A 12 -2.48 12.25 -10.15
CA TYR A 12 -2.70 11.10 -11.02
C TYR A 12 -4.07 11.16 -11.71
N ALA A 13 -5.12 11.55 -11.00
CA ALA A 13 -6.46 11.68 -11.55
C ALA A 13 -6.53 12.73 -12.69
N GLU A 14 -5.80 13.83 -12.57
CA GLU A 14 -5.63 14.82 -13.64
C GLU A 14 -4.95 14.21 -14.89
N VAL A 15 -3.84 13.49 -14.68
CA VAL A 15 -3.10 12.82 -15.77
C VAL A 15 -3.95 11.75 -16.46
N GLU A 16 -4.67 10.94 -15.68
CA GLU A 16 -5.57 9.91 -16.18
C GLU A 16 -6.74 10.53 -16.97
N THR A 17 -7.31 11.63 -16.48
CA THR A 17 -8.37 12.35 -17.19
C THR A 17 -7.87 12.90 -18.52
N ALA A 18 -6.67 13.51 -18.54
CA ALA A 18 -6.07 14.02 -19.77
C ALA A 18 -5.75 12.90 -20.78
N ARG A 19 -5.37 11.71 -20.31
CA ARG A 19 -4.91 10.60 -21.16
C ARG A 19 -6.01 9.63 -21.59
N TYR A 20 -6.97 9.39 -20.71
CA TYR A 20 -7.99 8.33 -20.84
C TYR A 20 -9.43 8.87 -20.76
N GLY A 21 -9.61 10.18 -20.54
CA GLY A 21 -10.93 10.83 -20.49
C GLY A 21 -11.66 10.71 -19.15
N ARG A 22 -11.10 9.98 -18.18
CA ARG A 22 -11.60 9.87 -16.79
C ARG A 22 -10.46 9.46 -15.84
N PRO A 23 -10.58 9.74 -14.54
CA PRO A 23 -9.71 9.12 -13.56
C PRO A 23 -9.97 7.61 -13.46
N TRP A 24 -8.98 6.87 -12.98
CA TRP A 24 -9.11 5.48 -12.56
C TRP A 24 -10.13 5.35 -11.42
N SER A 25 -10.95 4.31 -11.50
CA SER A 25 -11.88 3.94 -10.44
C SER A 25 -11.14 3.35 -9.24
N THR A 26 -11.82 3.26 -8.10
CA THR A 26 -11.24 2.66 -6.89
C THR A 26 -10.84 1.19 -7.11
N GLU A 27 -11.59 0.46 -7.92
CA GLU A 27 -11.28 -0.93 -8.31
C GLU A 27 -10.04 -1.01 -9.20
N GLU A 28 -9.84 -0.05 -10.12
CA GLU A 28 -8.63 0.02 -10.94
C GLU A 28 -7.40 0.36 -10.08
N ILE A 29 -7.55 1.23 -9.07
CA ILE A 29 -6.51 1.50 -8.07
C ILE A 29 -6.17 0.24 -7.28
N MET A 30 -7.18 -0.52 -6.83
CA MET A 30 -6.98 -1.81 -6.15
C MET A 30 -6.24 -2.81 -7.05
N LEU A 31 -6.56 -2.86 -8.35
CA LEU A 31 -5.83 -3.70 -9.30
C LEU A 31 -4.38 -3.25 -9.48
N GLY A 32 -4.12 -1.94 -9.54
CA GLY A 32 -2.77 -1.38 -9.52
C GLY A 32 -1.98 -1.82 -8.28
N PHE A 33 -2.61 -1.73 -7.10
CA PHE A 33 -2.02 -2.17 -5.84
C PHE A 33 -1.60 -3.65 -5.84
N VAL A 34 -2.38 -4.54 -6.45
CA VAL A 34 -1.99 -5.96 -6.60
C VAL A 34 -0.69 -6.11 -7.41
N GLY A 35 -0.47 -5.22 -8.39
CA GLY A 35 0.80 -5.11 -9.12
C GLY A 35 1.96 -4.79 -8.19
N ASP A 36 1.82 -3.72 -7.39
CA ASP A 36 2.83 -3.28 -6.42
C ASP A 36 3.14 -4.37 -5.38
N VAL A 37 2.13 -5.10 -4.90
CA VAL A 37 2.32 -6.26 -4.01
C VAL A 37 3.13 -7.36 -4.69
N GLY A 38 2.92 -7.59 -5.99
CA GLY A 38 3.69 -8.54 -6.77
C GLY A 38 5.16 -8.13 -6.91
N ASP A 39 5.45 -6.84 -7.06
CA ASP A 39 6.81 -6.32 -7.14
C ASP A 39 7.51 -6.34 -5.77
N LEU A 40 6.80 -5.95 -4.71
CA LEU A 40 7.25 -6.12 -3.33
C LEU A 40 7.60 -7.59 -3.02
N ALA A 41 6.76 -8.54 -3.43
CA ALA A 41 7.00 -9.97 -3.20
C ALA A 41 8.30 -10.46 -3.87
N LYS A 42 8.59 -10.00 -5.09
CA LYS A 42 9.86 -10.31 -5.78
C LYS A 42 11.07 -9.76 -5.03
N LEU A 43 10.93 -8.57 -4.43
CA LEU A 43 12.01 -7.95 -3.64
C LEU A 43 12.27 -8.65 -2.32
N VAL A 44 11.21 -9.10 -1.64
CA VAL A 44 11.34 -9.95 -0.44
C VAL A 44 12.07 -11.25 -0.77
N GLN A 45 11.74 -11.89 -1.90
CA GLN A 45 12.49 -13.05 -2.38
C GLN A 45 13.96 -12.72 -2.65
N GLY A 46 14.24 -11.53 -3.19
CA GLY A 46 15.62 -11.07 -3.40
C GLY A 46 16.40 -10.90 -2.10
N LYS A 47 15.78 -10.30 -1.06
CA LYS A 47 16.38 -10.18 0.28
C LYS A 47 16.61 -11.53 0.96
N ALA A 48 15.82 -12.54 0.60
CA ALA A 48 16.02 -13.92 1.04
C ALA A 48 17.07 -14.70 0.21
N GLY A 49 17.71 -14.06 -0.78
CA GLY A 49 18.73 -14.68 -1.63
C GLY A 49 18.17 -15.63 -2.71
N VAL A 50 16.86 -15.65 -2.94
CA VAL A 50 16.21 -16.51 -3.94
C VAL A 50 16.36 -15.94 -5.35
N ARG A 51 16.46 -14.61 -5.47
CA ARG A 51 16.56 -13.90 -6.75
C ARG A 51 17.62 -12.80 -6.64
N ASP A 52 18.67 -12.89 -7.44
CA ASP A 52 19.72 -11.88 -7.40
C ASP A 52 19.24 -10.55 -8.02
N ARG A 53 19.62 -9.45 -7.36
CA ARG A 53 19.29 -8.08 -7.77
C ARG A 53 20.27 -7.13 -7.09
N GLU A 54 20.89 -6.28 -7.89
CA GLU A 54 21.59 -5.10 -7.38
C GLU A 54 20.54 -4.11 -6.85
N ASP A 55 20.83 -3.33 -5.82
CA ASP A 55 19.95 -2.27 -5.27
C ASP A 55 18.77 -2.67 -4.36
N LEU A 56 18.73 -3.92 -3.87
CA LEU A 56 17.64 -4.48 -3.06
C LEU A 56 17.13 -3.59 -1.92
N GLU A 57 18.01 -2.95 -1.13
CA GLU A 57 17.58 -2.10 -0.01
C GLU A 57 16.73 -0.92 -0.46
N ARG A 58 17.20 -0.22 -1.50
CA ARG A 58 16.52 0.97 -2.03
C ARG A 58 15.21 0.58 -2.70
N ALA A 59 15.23 -0.49 -3.49
CA ALA A 59 14.04 -0.99 -4.16
C ALA A 59 12.99 -1.45 -3.15
N LEU A 60 13.39 -2.15 -2.08
CA LEU A 60 12.45 -2.64 -1.08
C LEU A 60 11.75 -1.49 -0.36
N ALA A 61 12.51 -0.45 0.02
CA ALA A 61 11.94 0.74 0.64
C ALA A 61 10.93 1.45 -0.29
N HIS A 62 11.20 1.46 -1.60
CA HIS A 62 10.30 2.02 -2.60
C HIS A 62 8.97 1.23 -2.67
N GLU A 63 9.02 -0.08 -2.89
CA GLU A 63 7.80 -0.89 -3.03
C GLU A 63 6.96 -0.94 -1.75
N LEU A 64 7.62 -0.89 -0.57
CA LEU A 64 6.90 -0.73 0.70
C LEU A 64 6.14 0.60 0.76
N ALA A 65 6.75 1.69 0.28
CA ALA A 65 6.12 3.00 0.24
C ALA A 65 4.98 3.06 -0.78
N ASP A 66 5.13 2.44 -1.96
CA ASP A 66 4.10 2.39 -3.00
C ASP A 66 2.90 1.54 -2.55
N CYS A 67 3.16 0.37 -1.95
CA CYS A 67 2.12 -0.43 -1.31
C CYS A 67 1.37 0.38 -0.23
N LEU A 68 2.09 1.12 0.61
CA LEU A 68 1.47 1.95 1.64
C LEU A 68 0.67 3.11 1.04
N TRP A 69 1.15 3.74 -0.04
CA TRP A 69 0.42 4.79 -0.76
C TRP A 69 -0.92 4.26 -1.28
N SER A 70 -0.92 3.10 -1.92
CA SER A 70 -2.13 2.45 -2.41
C SER A 70 -3.14 2.19 -1.29
N VAL A 71 -2.69 1.68 -0.13
CA VAL A 71 -3.57 1.48 1.04
C VAL A 71 -4.14 2.80 1.57
N LEU A 72 -3.33 3.85 1.65
CA LEU A 72 -3.77 5.18 2.11
C LEU A 72 -4.83 5.79 1.17
N VAL A 73 -4.64 5.66 -0.15
CA VAL A 73 -5.59 6.14 -1.16
C VAL A 73 -6.91 5.37 -1.10
N LEU A 74 -6.86 4.04 -0.95
CA LEU A 74 -8.06 3.22 -0.80
C LEU A 74 -8.83 3.58 0.48
N ALA A 75 -8.11 3.80 1.60
CA ALA A 75 -8.72 4.22 2.85
C ALA A 75 -9.43 5.58 2.72
N ASP A 76 -8.79 6.56 2.07
CA ASP A 76 -9.40 7.86 1.77
C ASP A 76 -10.66 7.72 0.90
N ALA A 77 -10.58 6.95 -0.19
CA ALA A 77 -11.70 6.73 -1.11
C ALA A 77 -12.92 6.08 -0.45
N TYR A 78 -12.72 5.23 0.56
CA TYR A 78 -13.78 4.57 1.32
C TYR A 78 -14.14 5.26 2.65
N GLY A 79 -13.52 6.40 2.97
CA GLY A 79 -13.78 7.12 4.22
C GLY A 79 -13.35 6.35 5.48
N VAL A 80 -12.33 5.50 5.37
CA VAL A 80 -11.78 4.72 6.48
C VAL A 80 -10.70 5.55 7.19
N ASP A 81 -10.86 5.72 8.50
CA ASP A 81 -9.78 6.17 9.37
C ASP A 81 -8.79 5.02 9.58
N LEU A 82 -7.78 4.96 8.71
CA LEU A 82 -6.81 3.87 8.69
C LEU A 82 -5.97 3.79 9.97
N GLU A 83 -5.62 4.93 10.57
CA GLU A 83 -4.79 4.98 11.78
C GLU A 83 -5.56 4.40 12.96
N ALA A 84 -6.78 4.88 13.19
CA ALA A 84 -7.65 4.32 14.23
C ALA A 84 -7.98 2.83 14.00
N ALA A 85 -8.23 2.44 12.74
CA ALA A 85 -8.49 1.04 12.38
C ALA A 85 -7.26 0.14 12.66
N PHE A 86 -6.06 0.62 12.34
CA PHE A 86 -4.81 -0.10 12.61
C PHE A 86 -4.61 -0.31 14.11
N ASP A 87 -4.70 0.76 14.90
CA ASP A 87 -4.50 0.71 16.36
C ASP A 87 -5.50 -0.23 17.06
N SER A 88 -6.78 -0.13 16.66
CA SER A 88 -7.82 -1.04 17.17
C SER A 88 -7.51 -2.50 16.82
N THR A 89 -7.05 -2.75 15.60
CA THR A 89 -6.73 -4.11 15.14
C THR A 89 -5.52 -4.67 15.87
N MET A 90 -4.45 -3.90 16.03
CA MET A 90 -3.23 -4.34 16.74
C MET A 90 -3.52 -4.60 18.23
N THR A 91 -4.35 -3.76 18.86
CA THR A 91 -4.80 -3.98 20.24
C THR A 91 -5.58 -5.29 20.38
N ALA A 92 -6.50 -5.57 19.46
CA ALA A 92 -7.29 -6.79 19.46
C ALA A 92 -6.41 -8.04 19.24
N ILE A 93 -5.46 -7.98 18.30
CA ILE A 93 -4.49 -9.06 18.05
C ILE A 93 -3.63 -9.30 19.29
N GLY A 94 -3.10 -8.24 19.90
CA GLY A 94 -2.29 -8.34 21.12
C GLY A 94 -3.02 -9.08 22.25
N ARG A 95 -4.27 -8.66 22.54
CA ARG A 95 -5.11 -9.33 23.55
C ARG A 95 -5.33 -10.80 23.23
N SER A 96 -5.64 -11.13 21.98
CA SER A 96 -5.87 -12.52 21.56
C SER A 96 -4.63 -13.40 21.72
N LEU A 97 -3.42 -12.83 21.59
CA LEU A 97 -2.17 -13.57 21.78
C LEU A 97 -1.86 -13.79 23.27
N ASP A 98 -2.15 -12.81 24.12
CA ASP A 98 -2.01 -12.93 25.57
C ASP A 98 -2.94 -14.05 26.12
N GLU A 99 -4.20 -14.06 25.68
CA GLU A 99 -5.18 -15.08 26.08
C GLU A 99 -4.87 -16.49 25.56
N ALA A 100 -4.09 -16.63 24.48
CA ALA A 100 -3.70 -17.92 23.92
C ALA A 100 -2.39 -18.47 24.51
N GLY A 101 -1.62 -17.63 25.22
CA GLY A 101 -0.37 -17.98 25.88
C GLY A 101 -0.53 -18.44 27.33
N ASP A 102 -1.68 -18.16 27.95
CA ASP A 102 -2.11 -18.63 29.28
C ASP A 102 -2.83 -20.00 29.22
#